data_AF-A0A3L7SWE0-F1
#
_entry.id   AF-A0A3L7SWE0-F1
#
_cell.length_a   1.000
_cell.length_b   1.000
_cell.length_c   1.000
_cell.angle_alpha   90.00
_cell.angle_beta   90.00
_cell.angle_gamma   90.00
#
_symmetry.space_group_name_H-M   'P 1'
#
loop_
_entity.id
_entity.type
_entity.pdbx_description
1 polymer ?
#
loop_
_entity_poly.entity_id
_entity_poly.type
_entity_poly.pdbx_seq_one_letter_code
_entity_poly.pdbx_strand_id
1 'polypeptide(L)'
;MPSALLVQYFIELPSPREGEDFSEWRARHFKATKRFKKLVLARYTEGTLIRLLDNKSAEARKASLFALGLLGTMEANPIMARLLHDGDSDVADMATASLWNLWFRADSEENNTALQKATRVRDREKALESMTVLIEKAPEFAEALN
;
A
#
# COMPACT_ATOMS: atom_id res chain seq x y z
N MET A 1 -9.31 9.14 25.68
CA MET A 1 -8.63 10.16 24.84
C MET A 1 -9.24 10.10 23.46
N PRO A 2 -9.50 11.24 22.77
CA PRO A 2 -9.93 11.19 21.38
C PRO A 2 -8.86 10.46 20.56
N SER A 3 -9.23 9.32 19.99
CA SER A 3 -8.39 8.58 19.05
C SER A 3 -8.19 9.44 17.80
N ALA A 4 -6.96 9.50 17.27
CA ALA A 4 -6.68 10.24 16.05
C ALA A 4 -7.60 9.73 14.92
N LEU A 5 -8.22 10.62 14.14
CA LEU A 5 -9.20 10.25 13.11
C LEU A 5 -8.69 9.18 12.14
N LEU A 6 -7.38 9.18 11.82
CA LEU A 6 -6.75 8.16 11.00
C LEU A 6 -6.86 6.77 11.62
N VAL A 7 -6.62 6.66 12.94
CA VAL A 7 -6.78 5.43 13.70
C VAL A 7 -8.25 5.00 13.70
N GLN A 8 -9.19 5.93 13.88
CA GLN A 8 -10.62 5.61 13.80
C GLN A 8 -11.00 5.00 12.44
N TYR A 9 -10.56 5.62 11.34
CA TYR A 9 -10.84 5.09 10.01
C TYR A 9 -10.20 3.71 9.79
N PHE A 10 -9.02 3.49 10.36
CA PHE A 10 -8.28 2.24 10.22
C PHE A 10 -8.92 1.09 11.03
N ILE A 11 -9.31 1.32 12.28
CA ILE A 11 -9.95 0.29 13.11
C ILE A 11 -11.38 -0.05 12.64
N GLU A 12 -12.02 0.85 11.88
CA GLU A 12 -13.30 0.59 11.22
C GLU A 12 -13.17 -0.34 9.99
N LEU A 13 -11.94 -0.68 9.58
CA LEU A 13 -11.75 -1.65 8.49
C LEU A 13 -12.27 -3.03 8.90
N PRO A 14 -13.00 -3.70 8.00
CA PRO A 14 -13.66 -4.96 8.31
C PRO A 14 -12.67 -6.12 8.44
N SER A 15 -12.69 -6.79 9.58
CA SER A 15 -12.11 -8.14 9.75
C SER A 15 -13.02 -9.22 9.13
N PRO A 16 -12.45 -10.36 8.70
CA PRO A 16 -13.22 -11.55 8.34
C PRO A 16 -14.17 -11.96 9.46
N ARG A 17 -15.41 -12.33 9.13
CA ARG A 17 -16.37 -12.88 10.09
C ARG A 17 -16.34 -14.40 10.03
N GLU A 18 -16.69 -15.05 11.13
CA GLU A 18 -16.84 -16.50 11.17
C GLU A 18 -17.93 -16.96 10.17
N GLY A 19 -17.59 -17.93 9.32
CA GLY A 19 -18.50 -18.46 8.29
C GLY A 19 -18.77 -17.54 7.10
N GLU A 20 -18.15 -16.36 7.01
CA GLU A 20 -18.30 -15.46 5.86
C GLU A 20 -17.52 -15.99 4.66
N ASP A 21 -18.16 -15.96 3.48
CA ASP A 21 -17.49 -16.35 2.24
C ASP A 21 -16.37 -15.37 1.88
N PHE A 22 -15.29 -15.88 1.30
CA PHE A 22 -14.15 -15.07 0.91
C PHE A 22 -14.52 -13.97 -0.08
N SER A 23 -15.44 -14.22 -1.01
CA SER A 23 -15.86 -13.22 -1.98
C SER A 23 -16.66 -12.08 -1.33
N GLU A 24 -17.50 -12.40 -0.36
CA GLU A 24 -18.28 -11.43 0.42
C GLU A 24 -17.36 -10.58 1.29
N TRP A 25 -16.43 -11.22 2.01
CA TRP A 25 -15.40 -10.54 2.78
C TRP A 25 -14.59 -9.58 1.90
N ARG A 26 -14.12 -10.07 0.73
CA ARG A 26 -13.37 -9.27 -0.26
C ARG A 26 -14.16 -8.05 -0.73
N ALA A 27 -15.45 -8.21 -1.05
CA ALA A 27 -16.29 -7.11 -1.51
C ALA A 27 -16.49 -6.05 -0.42
N ARG A 28 -16.76 -6.48 0.82
CA ARG A 28 -16.92 -5.61 1.99
C ARG A 28 -15.62 -4.87 2.31
N HIS A 29 -14.50 -5.58 2.31
CA HIS A 29 -13.18 -5.02 2.54
C HIS A 29 -12.80 -4.01 1.45
N PHE A 30 -12.98 -4.33 0.18
CA PHE A 30 -12.75 -3.41 -0.93
C PHE A 30 -13.54 -2.10 -0.79
N LYS A 31 -14.83 -2.19 -0.47
CA LYS A 31 -15.68 -1.01 -0.24
C LYS A 31 -15.19 -0.16 0.93
N ALA A 32 -14.79 -0.80 2.03
CA ALA A 32 -14.24 -0.13 3.20
C ALA A 32 -12.90 0.56 2.89
N THR A 33 -11.99 -0.11 2.18
CA THR A 33 -10.70 0.47 1.77
C THR A 33 -10.87 1.66 0.84
N LYS A 34 -11.84 1.62 -0.10
CA LYS A 34 -12.18 2.77 -0.95
C LYS A 34 -12.70 3.96 -0.12
N ARG A 35 -13.53 3.70 0.90
CA ARG A 35 -14.01 4.73 1.83
C ARG A 35 -12.86 5.30 2.66
N PHE A 36 -12.01 4.44 3.23
CA PHE A 36 -10.81 4.81 3.98
C PHE A 36 -9.93 5.75 3.15
N LYS A 37 -9.60 5.35 1.92
CA LYS A 37 -8.81 6.17 0.97
C LYS A 37 -9.41 7.57 0.79
N LYS A 38 -10.72 7.68 0.57
CA LYS A 38 -11.42 8.96 0.42
C LYS A 38 -11.34 9.82 1.69
N LEU A 39 -11.53 9.21 2.86
CA LEU A 39 -11.48 9.92 4.14
C LEU A 39 -10.08 10.43 4.47
N VAL A 40 -9.05 9.64 4.15
CA VAL A 40 -7.64 10.01 4.34
C VAL A 40 -7.26 11.16 3.41
N LEU A 41 -7.54 11.05 2.11
CA LEU A 41 -7.23 12.11 1.13
C LEU A 41 -7.89 13.45 1.47
N ALA A 42 -9.04 13.44 2.13
CA ALA A 42 -9.73 14.66 2.53
C ALA A 42 -9.06 15.40 3.71
N ARG A 43 -8.12 14.78 4.43
CA ARG A 43 -7.60 15.30 5.72
C ARG A 43 -6.09 15.19 5.91
N TYR A 44 -5.42 14.32 5.17
CA TYR A 44 -4.02 14.01 5.37
C TYR A 44 -3.25 14.21 4.06
N THR A 45 -2.12 14.90 4.17
CA THR A 45 -1.09 14.91 3.14
C THR A 45 -0.12 13.74 3.36
N GLU A 46 0.59 13.33 2.31
CA GLU A 46 1.65 12.32 2.42
C GLU A 46 2.67 12.68 3.51
N GLY A 47 3.18 13.91 3.52
CA GLY A 47 4.10 14.36 4.57
C GLY A 47 3.51 14.28 6.00
N THR A 48 2.19 14.42 6.15
CA THR A 48 1.55 14.21 7.46
C THR A 48 1.50 12.74 7.83
N LEU A 49 1.20 11.85 6.89
CA LEU A 49 1.25 10.41 7.10
C LEU A 49 2.68 9.95 7.45
N ILE A 50 3.68 10.42 6.70
CA ILE A 50 5.10 10.17 6.97
C ILE A 50 5.46 10.52 8.42
N ARG A 51 5.07 11.71 8.92
CA ARG A 51 5.33 12.10 10.33
C ARG A 51 4.63 11.21 11.35
N LEU A 52 3.49 10.60 11.00
CA LEU A 52 2.77 9.69 11.89
C LEU A 52 3.48 8.33 12.03
N LEU A 53 4.46 8.01 11.18
CA LEU A 53 5.29 6.81 11.34
C LEU A 53 6.19 6.87 12.58
N ASP A 54 6.48 8.07 13.12
CA ASP A 54 7.25 8.24 14.35
C ASP A 54 6.34 8.39 15.60
N ASN A 55 5.04 8.12 15.47
CA ASN A 55 4.10 8.27 16.58
C ASN A 55 4.32 7.21 17.66
N LYS A 56 4.16 7.58 18.93
CA LYS A 56 4.27 6.66 20.08
C LYS A 56 3.22 5.54 20.06
N SER A 57 2.02 5.79 19.52
CA SER A 57 0.98 4.77 19.37
C SER A 57 1.28 3.86 18.18
N ALA A 58 1.34 2.54 18.45
CA ALA A 58 1.49 1.53 17.42
C ALA A 58 0.33 1.56 16.42
N GLU A 59 -0.90 1.80 16.88
CA GLU A 59 -2.09 1.92 16.02
C GLU A 59 -1.98 3.10 15.06
N ALA A 60 -1.41 4.24 15.50
CA ALA A 60 -1.17 5.37 14.62
C ALA A 60 -0.12 5.06 13.55
N ARG A 61 0.95 4.34 13.90
CA ARG A 61 1.96 3.87 12.95
C ARG A 61 1.35 2.89 11.94
N LYS A 62 0.59 1.88 12.40
CA LYS A 62 -0.12 0.91 11.54
C LYS A 62 -1.08 1.61 10.57
N ALA A 63 -1.90 2.53 11.08
CA ALA A 63 -2.86 3.26 10.25
C ALA A 63 -2.15 4.14 9.21
N SER A 64 -1.00 4.71 9.56
CA SER A 64 -0.19 5.50 8.62
C SER A 64 0.50 4.64 7.56
N LEU A 65 1.10 3.51 7.94
CA LEU A 65 1.66 2.53 7.01
C LEU A 65 0.62 2.06 6.00
N PHE A 66 -0.57 1.66 6.47
CA PHE A 66 -1.66 1.25 5.61
C PHE A 66 -2.09 2.35 4.63
N ALA A 67 -2.19 3.60 5.11
CA ALA A 67 -2.49 4.74 4.24
C ALA A 67 -1.41 4.99 3.19
N LEU A 68 -0.13 4.95 3.57
CA LEU A 68 1.00 5.14 2.66
C LEU A 68 1.13 4.01 1.64
N GLY A 69 0.86 2.76 2.01
CA GLY A 69 0.79 1.67 1.02
C GLY A 69 -0.30 1.88 -0.04
N LEU A 70 -1.38 2.59 0.29
CA LEU A 70 -2.47 2.90 -0.65
C LEU A 70 -2.31 4.19 -1.44
N LEU A 71 -1.53 5.15 -0.91
CA LEU A 71 -1.52 6.55 -1.34
C LEU A 71 -0.12 7.11 -1.57
N GLY A 72 0.87 6.69 -0.78
CA GLY A 72 2.22 7.25 -0.74
C GLY A 72 3.02 7.02 -2.01
N THR A 73 3.98 7.89 -2.26
CA THR A 73 4.92 7.81 -3.37
C THR A 73 6.21 7.12 -2.92
N MET A 74 7.16 6.96 -3.84
CA MET A 74 8.48 6.42 -3.50
C MET A 74 9.25 7.29 -2.49
N GLU A 75 8.83 8.54 -2.25
CA GLU A 75 9.36 9.37 -1.17
C GLU A 75 9.13 8.77 0.23
N ALA A 76 8.03 8.04 0.42
CA ALA A 76 7.72 7.39 1.69
C ALA A 76 8.55 6.12 1.92
N ASN A 77 9.06 5.49 0.86
CA ASN A 77 9.74 4.20 0.89
C ASN A 77 10.85 4.09 1.95
N PRO A 78 11.88 4.96 1.99
CA PRO A 78 12.96 4.82 2.98
C PRO A 78 12.48 5.00 4.42
N ILE A 79 11.39 5.73 4.64
CA ILE A 79 10.83 5.98 5.96
C ILE A 79 9.99 4.80 6.42
N MET A 80 9.16 4.25 5.52
CA MET A 80 8.41 3.01 5.75
C MET A 80 9.36 1.82 6.00
N ALA A 81 10.47 1.73 5.26
CA ALA A 81 11.46 0.67 5.40
C ALA A 81 12.10 0.62 6.79
N ARG A 82 12.26 1.75 7.49
CA ARG A 82 12.77 1.73 8.87
C ARG A 82 11.86 0.98 9.84
N LEU A 83 10.55 0.96 9.57
CA LEU A 83 9.57 0.29 10.43
C LEU A 83 9.57 -1.23 10.24
N LEU A 84 10.33 -1.78 9.28
CA LEU A 84 10.61 -3.22 9.22
C LEU A 84 11.33 -3.74 10.49
N HIS A 85 11.95 -2.83 11.24
CA HIS A 85 12.62 -3.12 12.51
C HIS A 85 11.91 -2.44 13.70
N ASP A 86 10.62 -2.13 13.56
CA ASP A 86 9.85 -1.57 14.67
C ASP A 86 9.80 -2.55 15.85
N GLY A 87 9.81 -2.02 17.07
CA GLY A 87 9.77 -2.85 18.28
C GLY A 87 8.41 -3.54 18.50
N ASP A 88 7.37 -3.06 17.83
CA ASP A 88 6.06 -3.71 17.77
C ASP A 88 5.96 -4.58 16.51
N SER A 89 5.77 -5.89 16.69
CA SER A 89 5.76 -6.85 15.58
C SER A 89 4.62 -6.61 14.59
N ASP A 90 3.44 -6.17 15.05
CA ASP A 90 2.33 -5.90 14.14
C ASP A 90 2.64 -4.69 13.26
N VAL A 91 3.41 -3.72 13.78
CA VAL A 91 3.86 -2.56 12.99
C VAL A 91 4.88 -3.02 11.94
N ALA A 92 5.82 -3.90 12.28
CA ALA A 92 6.79 -4.45 11.33
C ALA A 92 6.13 -5.27 10.21
N ASP A 93 5.14 -6.10 10.56
CA ASP A 93 4.35 -6.87 9.58
C ASP A 93 3.56 -5.94 8.67
N MET A 94 2.93 -4.90 9.23
CA MET A 94 2.22 -3.87 8.45
C MET A 94 3.17 -3.11 7.53
N ALA A 95 4.40 -2.83 7.97
CA ALA A 95 5.39 -2.14 7.16
C ALA A 95 5.76 -2.97 5.94
N THR A 96 6.01 -4.27 6.15
CA THR A 96 6.27 -5.23 5.06
C THR A 96 5.12 -5.24 4.04
N ALA A 97 3.88 -5.42 4.51
CA ALA A 97 2.72 -5.46 3.61
C ALA A 97 2.50 -4.12 2.87
N SER A 98 2.73 -3.00 3.54
CA SER A 98 2.51 -1.67 2.96
C SER A 98 3.58 -1.31 1.93
N LEU A 99 4.83 -1.74 2.15
CA LEU A 99 5.92 -1.59 1.17
C LEU A 99 5.63 -2.39 -0.10
N TRP A 100 5.15 -3.63 0.03
CA TRP A 100 4.70 -4.40 -1.12
C TRP A 100 3.60 -3.67 -1.90
N ASN A 101 2.59 -3.13 -1.20
CA ASN A 101 1.54 -2.34 -1.86
C ASN A 101 2.10 -1.09 -2.56
N LEU A 102 3.12 -0.45 -1.99
CA LEU A 102 3.77 0.71 -2.58
C LEU A 102 4.53 0.33 -3.87
N TRP A 103 5.36 -0.72 -3.82
CA TRP A 103 6.22 -1.14 -4.93
C TRP A 103 5.44 -1.72 -6.11
N PHE A 104 4.35 -2.46 -5.83
CA PHE A 104 3.47 -3.03 -6.85
C PHE A 104 2.50 -2.01 -7.48
N ARG A 105 2.54 -0.75 -7.05
CA ARG A 105 1.65 0.29 -7.54
C ARG A 105 2.41 1.25 -8.45
N ALA A 106 2.22 1.09 -9.74
CA ALA A 106 2.59 2.07 -10.73
C ALA A 106 1.82 3.38 -10.54
N ASP A 107 2.34 4.43 -11.17
CA ASP A 107 1.69 5.73 -11.34
C ASP A 107 0.32 5.66 -12.04
N SER A 108 0.04 4.59 -12.79
CA SER A 108 -1.23 4.37 -13.48
C SER A 108 -1.68 2.90 -13.48
N GLU A 109 -3.00 2.68 -13.53
CA GLU A 109 -3.60 1.34 -13.69
C GLU A 109 -3.16 0.66 -15.00
N GLU A 110 -2.87 1.46 -16.04
CA GLU A 110 -2.37 0.96 -17.31
C GLU A 110 -0.99 0.31 -17.12
N ASN A 111 -0.11 0.94 -16.37
CA ASN A 111 1.24 0.45 -16.10
C ASN A 111 1.21 -0.77 -15.16
N ASN A 112 0.32 -0.80 -14.17
CA ASN A 112 0.05 -2.02 -13.38
C ASN A 112 -0.39 -3.19 -14.27
N THR A 113 -1.27 -2.92 -15.23
CA THR A 113 -1.75 -3.93 -16.18
C THR A 113 -0.64 -4.38 -17.13
N ALA A 114 0.22 -3.46 -17.56
CA ALA A 114 1.37 -3.76 -18.41
C ALA A 114 2.34 -4.72 -17.72
N LEU A 115 2.67 -4.48 -16.44
CA LEU A 115 3.52 -5.39 -15.65
C LEU A 115 2.90 -6.80 -15.53
N GLN A 116 1.60 -6.87 -15.22
CA GLN A 116 0.90 -8.16 -15.12
C GLN A 116 0.89 -8.93 -16.45
N LYS A 117 0.84 -8.23 -17.57
CA LYS A 117 0.95 -8.86 -18.89
C LYS A 117 2.37 -9.34 -19.14
N ALA A 118 3.38 -8.50 -18.88
CA ALA A 118 4.79 -8.82 -19.07
C ALA A 118 5.22 -10.08 -18.28
N THR A 119 4.81 -10.19 -17.02
CA THR A 119 5.13 -11.36 -16.15
C THR A 119 4.48 -12.67 -16.60
N ARG A 120 3.46 -12.62 -17.47
CA ARG A 120 2.79 -13.81 -18.02
C ARG A 120 3.36 -14.23 -19.39
N VAL A 121 4.23 -13.42 -19.99
CA VAL A 121 4.87 -13.75 -21.27
C VAL A 121 5.88 -14.86 -21.04
N ARG A 122 5.71 -15.99 -21.72
CA ARG A 122 6.64 -17.14 -21.63
C ARG A 122 7.95 -16.91 -22.37
N ASP A 123 7.88 -16.12 -23.44
CA ASP A 123 9.04 -15.76 -24.24
C ASP A 123 9.86 -14.70 -23.51
N ARG A 124 11.09 -15.07 -23.13
CA ARG A 124 11.96 -14.22 -22.32
C ARG A 124 12.34 -12.92 -23.03
N GLU A 125 12.55 -12.95 -24.33
CA GLU A 125 12.96 -11.78 -25.10
C GLU A 125 11.82 -10.76 -25.17
N LYS A 126 10.60 -11.24 -25.45
CA LYS A 126 9.40 -10.40 -25.46
C LYS A 126 9.02 -9.88 -24.08
N ALA A 127 9.24 -10.67 -23.04
CA ALA A 127 9.05 -10.23 -21.66
C ALA A 127 10.00 -9.08 -21.30
N LEU A 128 11.29 -9.21 -21.68
CA LEU A 128 12.29 -8.17 -21.47
C LEU A 128 11.97 -6.90 -22.27
N GLU A 129 11.60 -7.02 -23.54
CA GLU A 129 11.19 -5.87 -24.36
C GLU A 129 9.99 -5.13 -23.73
N SER A 130 8.97 -5.88 -23.30
CA SER A 130 7.80 -5.32 -22.62
C SER A 130 8.16 -4.62 -21.31
N MET A 131 9.13 -5.17 -20.56
CA MET A 131 9.60 -4.57 -19.32
C MET A 131 10.41 -3.31 -19.57
N THR A 132 11.30 -3.29 -20.57
CA THR A 132 12.06 -2.10 -20.97
C THR A 132 11.14 -0.95 -21.33
N VAL A 133 10.11 -1.20 -22.15
CA VAL A 133 9.10 -0.18 -22.49
C VAL A 133 8.36 0.32 -21.25
N LEU A 134 8.05 -0.57 -20.31
CA LEU A 134 7.39 -0.19 -19.07
C LEU A 134 8.29 0.68 -18.18
N ILE A 135 9.57 0.34 -18.03
CA ILE A 135 10.55 1.13 -17.26
C ILE A 135 10.75 2.51 -17.89
N GLU A 136 10.85 2.59 -19.22
CA GLU A 136 10.96 3.88 -19.93
C GLU A 136 9.72 4.76 -19.69
N LYS A 137 8.53 4.15 -19.65
CA LYS A 137 7.26 4.86 -19.42
C LYS A 137 7.04 5.23 -17.95
N ALA A 138 7.52 4.41 -17.01
CA ALA A 138 7.30 4.53 -15.58
C ALA A 138 8.59 4.23 -14.79
N PRO A 139 9.59 5.14 -14.82
CA PRO A 139 10.92 4.87 -14.26
C PRO A 139 10.94 4.65 -12.74
N GLU A 140 9.92 5.14 -12.03
CA GLU A 140 9.75 4.97 -10.58
C GLU A 140 8.97 3.69 -10.22
N PHE A 141 8.55 2.88 -11.19
CA PHE A 141 7.82 1.65 -10.92
C PHE A 141 8.76 0.55 -10.42
N ALA A 142 8.96 0.50 -9.10
CA ALA A 142 9.94 -0.36 -8.45
C ALA A 142 9.85 -1.84 -8.89
N GLU A 143 8.64 -2.40 -8.99
CA GLU A 143 8.50 -3.81 -9.37
C GLU A 143 8.85 -4.08 -10.84
N ALA A 144 8.81 -3.09 -11.73
CA ALA A 144 9.27 -3.27 -13.10
C ALA A 144 10.80 -3.43 -13.20
N LEU A 145 11.55 -3.06 -12.15
CA LEU A 145 13.01 -3.14 -12.08
C LEU A 145 13.54 -4.40 -11.39
N ASN A 146 12.65 -5.27 -10.89
CA ASN A 146 12.97 -6.50 -10.13
C ASN A 146 13.06 -7.72 -11.06
#